data_AF-A0A3D2ESD9-F1
#
_entry.id   AF-A0A3D2ESD9-F1
#
_cell.length_a   1.000
_cell.length_b   1.000
_cell.length_c   1.000
_cell.angle_alpha   90.00
_cell.angle_beta   90.00
_cell.angle_gamma   90.00
#
_symmetry.space_group_name_H-M   'P 1'
#
loop_
_entity.id
_entity.type
_entity.pdbx_description
1 polymer ?
#
loop_
_entity_poly.entity_id
_entity_poly.type
_entity_poly.pdbx_seq_one_letter_code
_entity_poly.pdbx_strand_id
1 'polypeptide(L)'
;TIIGFGSPNKEGKEDCHGAPLGDDEIALTRKRLDWSYGPFDIPADIAEEWDARDAGYDVEQTWNQSFKEYSAAYPELAAELLRRIAGDLPADFNAQADAYIADLQSQGDTIASRKASQNALNAFGPLLPEMLGGSADLAGSNLTIWSGSKGISNADANGNYVYYGVREFAMSA
;
A
#
# COMPACT_ATOMS: atom_id res chain seq x y z
N THR A 1 -3.30 -9.73 23.87
CA THR A 1 -3.36 -11.20 23.71
C THR A 1 -2.40 -11.83 24.72
N ILE A 2 -2.47 -13.14 24.95
CA ILE A 2 -1.41 -13.91 25.63
C ILE A 2 -0.69 -14.68 24.53
N ILE A 3 0.62 -14.47 24.35
CA ILE A 3 1.39 -15.21 23.34
C ILE A 3 1.31 -16.71 23.64
N GLY A 4 1.04 -17.53 22.63
CA GLY A 4 0.88 -18.97 22.81
C GLY A 4 -0.31 -19.39 23.69
N PHE A 5 -1.35 -18.54 23.84
CA PHE A 5 -2.56 -18.86 24.62
C PHE A 5 -3.06 -20.29 24.37
N GLY A 6 -3.27 -21.03 25.46
CA GLY A 6 -3.70 -22.43 25.42
C GLY A 6 -2.57 -23.40 25.71
N SER A 7 -1.30 -23.04 25.49
CA SER A 7 -0.13 -23.84 25.89
C SER A 7 0.10 -23.74 27.41
N PRO A 8 -0.19 -24.77 28.21
CA PRO A 8 -0.13 -24.65 29.67
C PRO A 8 1.27 -24.33 30.19
N ASN A 9 2.32 -24.80 29.51
CA ASN A 9 3.70 -24.61 29.97
C ASN A 9 4.44 -23.46 29.28
N LYS A 10 3.97 -23.00 28.10
CA LYS A 10 4.68 -21.98 27.30
C LYS A 10 3.88 -20.72 27.00
N GLU A 11 2.58 -20.65 27.30
CA GLU A 11 1.84 -19.39 27.14
C GLU A 11 2.42 -18.27 28.00
N GLY A 12 2.46 -17.06 27.45
CA GLY A 12 3.05 -15.90 28.13
C GLY A 12 4.58 -15.92 28.21
N LYS A 13 5.25 -16.90 27.58
CA LYS A 13 6.72 -17.03 27.56
C LYS A 13 7.29 -16.88 26.16
N GLU A 14 8.54 -16.45 26.08
CA GLU A 14 9.31 -16.31 24.85
C GLU A 14 9.52 -17.65 24.12
N ASP A 15 9.53 -18.77 24.84
CA ASP A 15 9.75 -20.11 24.28
C ASP A 15 8.68 -20.55 23.26
N CYS A 16 7.49 -19.91 23.26
CA CYS A 16 6.45 -20.17 22.25
C CYS A 16 6.55 -19.26 21.02
N HIS A 17 7.50 -18.32 20.98
CA HIS A 17 7.59 -17.32 19.92
C HIS A 17 8.12 -17.87 18.59
N GLY A 18 9.24 -18.60 18.62
CA GLY A 18 10.02 -18.93 17.42
C GLY A 18 10.40 -20.40 17.28
N ALA A 19 9.87 -21.28 18.13
CA ALA A 19 10.14 -22.71 18.09
C ALA A 19 8.84 -23.52 18.16
N PRO A 20 8.77 -24.70 17.52
CA PRO A 20 7.64 -25.61 17.70
C PRO A 20 7.38 -25.90 19.18
N LEU A 21 6.10 -26.02 19.56
CA LEU A 21 5.73 -26.33 20.95
C LEU A 21 6.26 -27.71 21.38
N GLY A 22 6.31 -28.67 20.46
CA GLY A 22 6.61 -30.09 20.70
C GLY A 22 5.34 -30.90 20.93
N ASP A 23 5.35 -32.19 20.57
CA ASP A 23 4.14 -33.03 20.52
C ASP A 23 3.42 -33.12 21.87
N ASP A 24 4.16 -33.26 22.97
CA ASP A 24 3.59 -33.30 24.33
C ASP A 24 2.86 -32.00 24.67
N GLU A 25 3.46 -30.85 24.35
CA GLU A 25 2.89 -29.55 24.64
C GLU A 25 1.69 -29.26 23.73
N ILE A 26 1.72 -29.72 22.47
CA ILE A 26 0.59 -29.64 21.56
C ILE A 26 -0.59 -30.47 22.09
N ALA A 27 -0.34 -31.68 22.61
CA ALA A 27 -1.38 -32.52 23.20
C ALA A 27 -2.03 -31.86 24.43
N LEU A 28 -1.23 -31.24 25.31
CA LEU A 28 -1.71 -30.47 26.45
C LEU A 28 -2.51 -29.22 26.02
N THR A 29 -2.05 -28.55 24.96
CA THR A 29 -2.72 -27.38 24.37
C THR A 29 -4.09 -27.74 23.84
N ARG A 30 -4.19 -28.80 23.04
CA ARG A 30 -5.46 -29.33 22.53
C ARG A 30 -6.43 -29.64 23.66
N LYS A 31 -5.97 -30.34 24.70
CA LYS A 31 -6.78 -30.67 25.88
C LYS A 31 -7.31 -29.41 26.59
N ARG A 32 -6.49 -28.37 26.74
CA ARG A 32 -6.89 -27.12 27.40
C ARG A 32 -7.89 -26.32 26.57
N LEU A 33 -7.74 -26.32 25.25
CA LEU A 33 -8.63 -25.63 24.32
C LEU A 33 -9.89 -26.43 23.97
N ASP A 34 -10.03 -27.63 24.55
CA ASP A 34 -11.09 -28.59 24.22
C ASP A 34 -11.15 -28.91 22.71
N TRP A 35 -9.98 -28.96 22.07
CA TRP A 35 -9.84 -29.25 20.64
C TRP A 35 -9.51 -30.73 20.42
N SER A 36 -10.50 -31.50 19.97
CA SER A 36 -10.41 -32.96 19.81
C SER A 36 -9.91 -33.40 18.43
N TYR A 37 -9.87 -32.51 17.44
CA TYR A 37 -9.52 -32.85 16.06
C TYR A 37 -8.00 -32.98 15.84
N GLY A 38 -7.64 -33.83 14.88
CA GLY A 38 -6.27 -34.14 14.53
C GLY A 38 -5.49 -32.95 13.92
N PRO A 39 -4.18 -33.11 13.68
CA PRO A 39 -3.41 -32.15 12.89
C PRO A 39 -4.03 -31.97 11.49
N PHE A 40 -4.32 -30.72 11.12
CA PHE A 40 -4.93 -30.36 9.82
C PHE A 40 -6.31 -30.96 9.56
N ASP A 41 -6.99 -31.42 10.62
CA ASP A 41 -8.36 -31.92 10.57
C ASP A 41 -9.30 -30.79 11.00
N ILE A 42 -10.02 -30.22 10.03
CA ILE A 42 -11.00 -29.16 10.24
C ILE A 42 -12.39 -29.73 9.97
N PRO A 43 -13.27 -29.76 10.98
CA PRO A 43 -14.66 -30.19 10.84
C PRO A 43 -15.43 -29.39 9.80
N ALA A 44 -16.44 -30.01 9.20
CA ALA A 44 -17.25 -29.38 8.16
C ALA A 44 -18.06 -28.19 8.68
N ASP A 45 -18.60 -28.26 9.89
CA ASP A 45 -19.36 -27.17 10.53
C ASP A 45 -18.47 -25.95 10.77
N ILE A 46 -17.25 -26.14 11.29
CA ILE A 46 -16.27 -25.06 11.45
C ILE A 46 -15.87 -24.50 10.07
N ALA A 47 -15.59 -25.36 9.08
CA ALA A 47 -15.24 -24.90 7.74
C ALA A 47 -16.36 -24.07 7.10
N GLU A 48 -17.62 -24.47 7.30
CA GLU A 48 -18.82 -23.76 6.82
C GLU A 48 -19.01 -22.42 7.53
N GLU A 49 -18.83 -22.35 8.85
CA GLU A 49 -18.91 -21.08 9.60
C GLU A 49 -17.82 -20.07 9.19
N TRP A 50 -16.67 -20.55 8.74
CA TRP A 50 -15.56 -19.72 8.25
C TRP A 50 -15.64 -19.42 6.75
N ASP A 51 -16.55 -20.05 6.00
CA ASP A 51 -16.66 -19.86 4.57
C ASP A 51 -17.26 -18.48 4.23
N ALA A 52 -16.38 -17.57 3.81
CA ALA A 52 -16.77 -16.22 3.40
C ALA A 52 -16.85 -16.06 1.88
N ARG A 53 -16.85 -17.15 1.09
CA ARG A 53 -16.82 -17.04 -0.39
C ARG A 53 -18.07 -16.37 -0.94
N ASP A 54 -19.25 -16.78 -0.48
CA ASP A 54 -20.52 -16.20 -0.94
C ASP A 54 -20.67 -14.75 -0.46
N ALA A 55 -20.36 -14.49 0.82
CA ALA A 55 -20.38 -13.13 1.37
C ALA A 55 -19.38 -12.20 0.65
N GLY A 56 -18.18 -12.70 0.34
CA GLY A 56 -17.16 -11.98 -0.42
C GLY A 56 -17.58 -11.72 -1.86
N TYR A 57 -18.16 -12.72 -2.53
CA TYR A 57 -18.73 -12.58 -3.86
C TYR A 57 -19.82 -11.51 -3.88
N ASP A 58 -20.76 -11.51 -2.94
CA ASP A 58 -21.86 -10.55 -2.89
C ASP A 58 -21.37 -9.11 -2.68
N VAL A 59 -20.40 -8.91 -1.78
CA VAL A 59 -19.79 -7.58 -1.55
C VAL A 59 -19.01 -7.12 -2.79
N GLU A 60 -18.27 -8.02 -3.45
CA GLU A 60 -17.56 -7.70 -4.69
C GLU A 60 -18.51 -7.39 -5.84
N GLN A 61 -19.61 -8.14 -6.01
CA GLN A 61 -20.62 -7.83 -7.01
C GLN A 61 -21.29 -6.47 -6.77
N THR A 62 -21.56 -6.15 -5.51
CA THR A 62 -22.09 -4.82 -5.12
C THR A 62 -21.11 -3.71 -5.50
N TRP A 63 -19.82 -3.92 -5.27
CA TRP A 63 -18.78 -2.99 -5.66
C TRP A 63 -18.65 -2.87 -7.19
N ASN A 64 -18.68 -3.99 -7.92
CA ASN A 64 -18.61 -4.02 -9.39
C ASN A 64 -19.78 -3.26 -10.02
N GLN A 65 -20.99 -3.40 -9.48
CA GLN A 65 -22.15 -2.64 -9.94
C GLN A 65 -21.98 -1.14 -9.67
N SER A 66 -21.50 -0.77 -8.47
CA SER A 66 -21.19 0.63 -8.12
C SER A 66 -20.10 1.21 -9.04
N PHE A 67 -19.07 0.44 -9.36
CA PHE A 67 -17.99 0.85 -10.25
C PHE A 67 -18.47 1.00 -11.70
N LYS A 68 -19.41 0.16 -12.16
CA LYS A 68 -20.06 0.29 -13.47
C LYS A 68 -20.85 1.60 -13.58
N GLU A 69 -21.61 1.95 -12.55
CA GLU A 69 -22.35 3.22 -12.49
C GLU A 69 -21.40 4.42 -12.45
N TYR A 70 -20.35 4.34 -11.63
CA TYR A 70 -19.28 5.33 -11.59
C TYR A 70 -18.61 5.51 -12.96
N SER A 71 -18.29 4.42 -13.65
CA SER A 71 -17.65 4.45 -14.98
C SER A 71 -18.54 5.09 -16.04
N ALA A 72 -19.85 4.88 -15.96
CA ALA A 72 -20.80 5.54 -16.86
C ALA A 72 -20.91 7.04 -16.59
N ALA A 73 -20.86 7.45 -15.31
CA ALA A 73 -20.95 8.86 -14.91
C ALA A 73 -19.63 9.64 -15.10
N TYR A 74 -18.48 8.96 -14.93
CA TYR A 74 -17.14 9.56 -14.94
C TYR A 74 -16.15 8.71 -15.76
N PRO A 75 -16.34 8.59 -17.09
CA PRO A 75 -15.57 7.66 -17.91
C PRO A 75 -14.05 7.93 -17.88
N GLU A 76 -13.64 9.19 -17.87
CA GLU A 76 -12.22 9.58 -17.80
C GLU A 76 -11.60 9.23 -16.43
N LEU A 77 -12.30 9.53 -15.33
CA LEU A 77 -11.79 9.22 -13.99
C LEU A 77 -11.77 7.71 -13.71
N ALA A 78 -12.71 6.95 -14.26
CA ALA A 78 -12.73 5.50 -14.15
C ALA A 78 -11.58 4.84 -14.93
N ALA A 79 -11.32 5.30 -16.16
CA ALA A 79 -10.15 4.86 -16.92
C ALA A 79 -8.85 5.19 -16.18
N GLU A 80 -8.76 6.38 -15.59
CA GLU A 80 -7.61 6.82 -14.81
C GLU A 80 -7.42 6.01 -13.53
N LEU A 81 -8.50 5.68 -12.81
CA LEU A 81 -8.43 4.82 -11.64
C LEU A 81 -7.92 3.41 -12.00
N LEU A 82 -8.45 2.81 -13.07
CA LEU A 82 -8.04 1.47 -13.51
C LEU A 82 -6.58 1.44 -13.96
N ARG A 83 -6.14 2.45 -14.72
CA ARG A 83 -4.73 2.61 -15.13
C ARG A 83 -3.81 2.63 -13.91
N ARG A 84 -4.16 3.44 -12.90
CA ARG A 84 -3.37 3.58 -11.66
C ARG A 84 -3.34 2.30 -10.82
N ILE A 85 -4.45 1.58 -10.73
CA ILE A 85 -4.52 0.28 -10.04
C ILE A 85 -3.65 -0.76 -10.75
N ALA A 86 -3.64 -0.76 -12.09
CA ALA A 86 -2.80 -1.65 -12.89
C ALA A 86 -1.30 -1.33 -12.79
N GLY A 87 -0.94 -0.10 -12.38
CA GLY A 87 0.44 0.38 -12.35
C GLY A 87 0.98 0.77 -13.72
N ASP A 88 0.11 0.92 -14.72
CA ASP A 88 0.48 1.36 -16.07
C ASP A 88 0.75 2.86 -16.09
N LEU A 89 1.70 3.34 -16.88
CA LEU A 89 1.94 4.77 -17.11
C LEU A 89 0.95 5.35 -18.13
N PRO A 90 0.75 6.69 -18.18
CA PRO A 90 0.06 7.33 -19.29
C PRO A 90 0.71 6.95 -20.62
N ALA A 91 -0.09 6.67 -21.65
CA ALA A 91 0.38 6.09 -22.91
C ALA A 91 1.45 6.96 -23.63
N ASP A 92 1.39 8.27 -23.45
CA ASP A 92 2.30 9.25 -24.04
C ASP A 92 3.44 9.69 -23.11
N PHE A 93 3.50 9.16 -21.88
CA PHE A 93 4.51 9.56 -20.88
C PHE A 93 5.94 9.42 -21.41
N ASN A 94 6.27 8.29 -22.03
CA ASN A 94 7.62 8.04 -22.55
C ASN A 94 8.01 9.06 -23.63
N ALA A 95 7.09 9.38 -24.55
CA ALA A 95 7.34 10.37 -25.59
C ALA A 95 7.54 11.78 -25.01
N GLN A 96 6.76 12.15 -24.00
CA GLN A 96 6.93 13.43 -23.30
C GLN A 96 8.23 13.49 -22.48
N ALA A 97 8.61 12.39 -21.83
CA ALA A 97 9.86 12.28 -21.09
C ALA A 97 11.09 12.39 -22.01
N ASP A 98 11.09 11.70 -23.15
CA ASP A 98 12.16 11.77 -24.15
C ASP A 98 12.31 13.18 -24.73
N ALA A 99 11.18 13.84 -25.03
CA ALA A 99 11.18 15.23 -25.50
C ALA A 99 11.77 16.19 -24.46
N TYR A 100 11.41 16.03 -23.18
CA TYR A 100 11.96 16.82 -22.08
C TYR A 100 13.47 16.59 -21.92
N ILE A 101 13.95 15.34 -22.02
CA ILE A 101 15.38 15.02 -21.94
C ILE A 101 16.15 15.65 -23.11
N ALA A 102 15.62 15.59 -24.33
CA ALA A 102 16.24 16.21 -25.50
C ALA A 102 16.33 17.74 -25.38
N ASP A 103 15.30 18.38 -24.83
CA ASP A 103 15.30 19.82 -24.54
C ASP A 103 16.39 20.20 -23.54
N LEU A 104 16.51 19.48 -22.42
CA LEU A 104 17.58 19.69 -21.44
C LEU A 104 18.99 19.56 -22.05
N GLN A 105 19.20 18.56 -22.91
CA GLN A 105 20.47 18.34 -23.61
C GLN A 105 20.83 19.52 -24.53
N SER A 106 19.82 20.17 -25.12
CA SER A 106 19.99 21.32 -26.00
C SER A 106 20.27 22.63 -25.24
N GLN A 107 19.68 22.79 -24.05
CA GLN A 107 19.84 23.98 -23.21
C GLN A 107 21.23 24.02 -22.54
N GLY A 108 21.71 22.86 -22.05
CA GLY A 108 23.06 22.74 -21.51
C GLY A 108 23.28 23.48 -20.18
N ASP A 109 22.22 23.64 -19.38
CA ASP A 109 22.27 24.34 -18.10
C ASP A 109 23.20 23.67 -17.07
N THR A 110 23.95 24.49 -16.33
CA THR A 110 24.79 24.03 -15.22
C THR A 110 24.08 24.25 -13.89
N ILE A 111 23.40 23.22 -13.39
CA ILE A 111 22.67 23.24 -12.13
C ILE A 111 23.04 22.03 -11.25
N ALA A 112 22.81 22.15 -9.93
CA ALA A 112 22.96 21.01 -9.03
C ALA A 112 21.91 19.92 -9.35
N SER A 113 22.28 18.64 -9.26
CA SER A 113 21.39 17.52 -9.59
C SER A 113 20.11 17.48 -8.73
N ARG A 114 20.14 17.93 -7.47
CA ARG A 114 18.93 18.11 -6.65
C ARG A 114 17.94 19.11 -7.26
N LYS A 115 18.44 20.16 -7.91
CA LYS A 115 17.62 21.14 -8.61
C LYS A 115 17.10 20.57 -9.93
N ALA A 116 17.93 19.80 -10.63
CA ALA A 116 17.48 19.03 -11.80
C ALA A 116 16.37 18.03 -11.44
N SER A 117 16.46 17.36 -10.29
CA SER A 117 15.40 16.49 -9.74
C SER A 117 14.10 17.26 -9.53
N GLN A 118 14.14 18.44 -8.89
CA GLN A 118 12.96 19.30 -8.76
C GLN A 118 12.38 19.72 -10.10
N ASN A 119 13.22 20.04 -11.09
CA ASN A 119 12.77 20.41 -12.42
C ASN A 119 12.06 19.23 -13.10
N ALA A 120 12.59 18.00 -12.96
CA ALA A 120 11.92 16.79 -13.42
C ALA A 120 10.57 16.56 -12.70
N LEU A 121 10.48 16.81 -11.40
CA LEU A 121 9.20 16.76 -10.67
C LEU A 121 8.18 17.78 -11.23
N ASN A 122 8.62 18.97 -11.63
CA ASN A 122 7.73 19.95 -12.26
C ASN A 122 7.31 19.54 -13.68
N ALA A 123 8.18 18.83 -14.41
CA ALA A 123 7.86 18.32 -15.74
C ALA A 123 6.91 17.11 -15.69
N PHE A 124 7.13 16.18 -14.76
CA PHE A 124 6.39 14.91 -14.70
C PHE A 124 5.17 14.95 -13.77
N GLY A 125 5.16 15.81 -12.75
CA GLY A 125 4.03 15.95 -11.83
C GLY A 125 2.67 16.18 -12.51
N PRO A 126 2.57 17.05 -13.55
CA PRO A 126 1.34 17.21 -14.33
C PRO A 126 0.94 15.98 -15.14
N LEU A 127 1.87 15.08 -15.46
CA LEU A 127 1.63 13.89 -16.27
C LEU A 127 1.26 12.67 -15.41
N LEU A 128 1.69 12.66 -14.15
CA LEU A 128 1.56 11.52 -13.24
C LEU A 128 0.69 11.87 -12.01
N PRO A 129 -0.65 11.90 -12.15
CA PRO A 129 -1.56 12.15 -11.03
C PRO A 129 -1.48 11.10 -9.91
N GLU A 130 -0.84 9.95 -10.15
CA GLU A 130 -0.54 8.92 -9.16
C GLU A 130 0.59 9.27 -8.20
N MET A 131 1.39 10.32 -8.48
CA MET A 131 2.50 10.68 -7.61
C MET A 131 2.00 11.02 -6.20
N LEU A 132 2.41 10.24 -5.22
CA LEU A 132 2.33 10.59 -3.79
C LEU A 132 3.76 10.72 -3.27
N GLY A 133 4.28 11.94 -3.28
CA GLY A 133 5.64 12.24 -2.86
C GLY A 133 5.72 12.70 -1.41
N GLY A 134 6.92 12.98 -0.93
CA GLY A 134 7.12 13.60 0.38
C GLY A 134 8.59 13.75 0.74
N SER A 135 8.84 14.26 1.95
CA SER A 135 10.20 14.35 2.51
C SER A 135 10.17 14.29 4.03
N ALA A 136 11.22 13.71 4.60
CA ALA A 136 11.45 13.65 6.03
C ALA A 136 12.01 14.99 6.56
N ASP A 137 11.15 16.01 6.62
CA ASP A 137 11.48 17.38 7.08
C ASP A 137 12.61 18.09 6.31
N LEU A 138 12.98 17.57 5.13
CA LEU A 138 14.05 18.10 4.29
C LEU A 138 13.52 18.63 2.96
N ALA A 139 12.23 18.98 2.86
CA ALA A 139 11.58 19.36 1.60
C ALA A 139 12.32 20.50 0.86
N GLY A 140 12.73 21.55 1.58
CA GLY A 140 13.48 22.68 1.02
C GLY A 140 14.93 22.34 0.63
N SER A 141 15.54 21.34 1.27
CA SER A 141 16.93 20.93 1.01
C SER A 141 17.02 19.90 -0.12
N ASN A 142 16.08 18.95 -0.13
CA ASN A 142 15.95 17.87 -1.11
C ASN A 142 15.24 18.34 -2.39
N LEU A 143 14.48 19.43 -2.30
CA LEU A 143 13.70 20.04 -3.40
C LEU A 143 12.63 19.11 -3.97
N THR A 144 11.85 18.49 -3.09
CA THR A 144 10.80 17.50 -3.44
C THR A 144 9.42 18.12 -3.71
N ILE A 145 9.26 19.42 -3.46
CA ILE A 145 8.01 20.15 -3.72
C ILE A 145 8.08 20.73 -5.15
N TRP A 146 7.10 20.37 -5.97
CA TRP A 146 6.85 20.95 -7.30
C TRP A 146 5.61 21.86 -7.27
N SER A 147 5.36 22.62 -8.34
CA SER A 147 4.33 23.67 -8.36
C SER A 147 2.91 23.21 -8.05
N GLY A 148 2.57 21.95 -8.34
CA GLY A 148 1.28 21.32 -8.04
C GLY A 148 1.28 20.42 -6.81
N SER A 149 2.33 20.43 -5.98
CA SER A 149 2.34 19.71 -4.71
C SER A 149 1.30 20.27 -3.73
N LYS A 150 0.47 19.40 -3.17
CA LYS A 150 -0.55 19.69 -2.16
C LYS A 150 -0.39 18.74 -0.99
N GLY A 151 -0.18 19.29 0.20
CA GLY A 151 -0.03 18.51 1.41
C GLY A 151 -1.31 17.75 1.76
N ILE A 152 -1.20 16.46 2.08
CA ILE A 152 -2.29 15.73 2.70
C ILE A 152 -2.37 16.06 4.19
N SER A 153 -3.59 16.18 4.72
CA SER A 153 -3.86 16.44 6.13
C SER A 153 -5.16 15.77 6.57
N ASN A 154 -5.48 15.82 7.86
CA ASN A 154 -6.77 15.33 8.33
C ASN A 154 -7.97 16.14 7.81
N ALA A 155 -7.75 17.39 7.38
CA ALA A 155 -8.78 18.31 6.92
C ALA A 155 -8.96 18.27 5.40
N ASP A 156 -7.91 17.87 4.68
CA ASP A 156 -7.93 17.70 3.23
C ASP A 156 -7.00 16.54 2.83
N ALA A 157 -7.61 15.45 2.38
CA ALA A 157 -6.90 14.26 1.90
C ALA A 157 -6.72 14.26 0.37
N ASN A 158 -7.21 15.27 -0.35
CA ASN A 158 -7.11 15.39 -1.80
C ASN A 158 -5.77 16.03 -2.24
N GLY A 159 -4.67 15.52 -1.68
CA GLY A 159 -3.31 15.98 -1.92
C GLY A 159 -2.43 14.88 -2.52
N ASN A 160 -1.18 15.24 -2.82
CA ASN A 160 -0.18 14.39 -3.46
C ASN A 160 1.21 14.51 -2.78
N TYR A 161 1.26 15.11 -1.59
CA TYR A 161 2.48 15.33 -0.85
C TYR A 161 2.32 15.03 0.64
N VAL A 162 3.26 14.27 1.21
CA VAL A 162 3.30 13.93 2.62
C VAL A 162 4.45 14.64 3.32
N TYR A 163 4.14 15.38 4.38
CA TYR A 163 5.12 15.93 5.31
C TYR A 163 5.42 14.90 6.40
N TYR A 164 6.38 14.02 6.14
CA TYR A 164 6.66 12.86 7.01
C TYR A 164 7.22 13.26 8.40
N GLY A 165 7.79 14.46 8.53
CA GLY A 165 8.61 14.84 9.69
C GLY A 165 9.95 14.09 9.70
N VAL A 166 10.75 14.23 10.76
CA VAL A 166 12.05 13.54 10.88
C VAL A 166 11.83 12.05 11.20
N ARG A 167 11.44 11.29 10.17
CA ARG A 167 10.97 9.90 10.26
C ARG A 167 11.37 9.09 9.03
N GLU A 168 12.65 9.05 8.71
CA GLU A 168 13.19 8.45 7.49
C GLU A 168 12.81 6.97 7.35
N PHE A 169 12.88 6.22 8.46
CA PHE A 169 12.52 4.81 8.42
C PHE A 169 11.01 4.62 8.23
N ALA A 170 10.18 5.32 9.01
CA ALA A 170 8.72 5.21 8.87
C ALA A 170 8.18 5.74 7.53
N MET A 171 8.89 6.68 6.90
CA MET A 171 8.59 7.14 5.54
C MET A 171 8.79 6.04 4.49
N SER A 172 9.71 5.12 4.72
CA SER A 172 10.15 4.14 3.72
C SER A 172 9.54 2.74 3.87
N ALA A 173 8.91 2.46 5.01
CA ALA A 173 8.40 1.13 5.40
C ALA A 173 7.11 0.73 4.67
#